data_AF-A0A0S8ANI5-F1
#
_entry.id   AF-A0A0S8ANI5-F1
#
_cell.length_a   1.000
_cell.length_b   1.000
_cell.length_c   1.000
_cell.angle_alpha   90.00
_cell.angle_beta   90.00
_cell.angle_gamma   90.00
#
_symmetry.space_group_name_H-M   'P 1'
#
loop_
_entity.id
_entity.type
_entity.pdbx_description
1 polymer ?
#
loop_
_entity_poly.entity_id
_entity_poly.type
_entity_poly.pdbx_seq_one_letter_code
_entity_poly.pdbx_strand_id
1 'polypeptide(L)'
;MNDSNLTAMASLWGGSRGPTLEYMEEAELRKRLTVMWVYLEHERYELTQETGLAVSDGGGRQGVMARLYRNGCISSVPFTLVPWSGRWLVNDIDLSAVGNPARSCPTVPAQPPGGG
;
A
#
# COMPACT_ATOMS: atom_id res chain seq x y z
N MET A 1 16.57 -0.39 -8.56
CA MET A 1 15.29 -0.08 -9.26
C MET A 1 15.64 0.56 -10.59
N ASN A 2 15.06 0.12 -11.71
CA ASN A 2 15.32 0.69 -13.05
C ASN A 2 14.06 1.43 -13.57
N ASP A 3 14.18 2.20 -14.64
CA ASP A 3 13.06 2.99 -15.19
C ASP A 3 11.87 2.13 -15.64
N SER A 4 12.12 0.92 -16.15
CA SER A 4 11.06 -0.02 -16.53
C SER A 4 10.15 -0.41 -15.35
N ASN A 5 10.73 -0.60 -14.16
CA ASN A 5 9.95 -0.90 -12.96
C ASN A 5 9.16 0.32 -12.47
N LEU A 6 9.71 1.53 -12.64
CA LEU A 6 9.00 2.77 -12.30
C LEU A 6 7.79 2.99 -13.19
N THR A 7 7.91 2.79 -14.50
CA THR A 7 6.78 2.90 -15.44
C THR A 7 5.70 1.86 -15.13
N ALA A 8 6.09 0.62 -14.84
CA ALA A 8 5.14 -0.43 -14.45
C ALA A 8 4.38 -0.06 -13.17
N MET A 9 5.09 0.40 -12.13
CA MET A 9 4.45 0.88 -10.90
C MET A 9 3.54 2.07 -11.18
N ALA A 10 4.01 3.10 -11.88
CA ALA A 10 3.21 4.28 -12.22
C ALA A 10 1.88 3.94 -12.90
N SER A 11 1.86 2.88 -13.72
CA SER A 11 0.64 2.40 -14.40
C SER A 11 -0.42 1.81 -13.45
N LEU A 12 -0.04 1.47 -12.22
CA LEU A 12 -0.92 0.94 -11.17
C LEU A 12 -1.42 2.04 -10.23
N TRP A 13 -0.74 3.18 -10.18
CA TRP A 13 -1.07 4.30 -9.30
C TRP A 13 -1.88 5.35 -10.02
N GLY A 14 -2.99 5.80 -9.45
CA GLY A 14 -3.83 6.78 -10.11
C GLY A 14 -5.13 7.07 -9.39
N GLY A 15 -5.97 7.87 -10.04
CA GLY A 15 -7.25 8.27 -9.51
C GLY A 15 -8.34 8.17 -10.57
N SER A 16 -9.46 8.86 -10.36
CA SER A 16 -10.53 8.97 -11.36
C SER A 16 -10.08 9.59 -12.69
N ARG A 17 -8.98 10.36 -12.68
CA ARG A 17 -8.35 10.93 -13.88
C ARG A 17 -7.48 9.95 -14.65
N GLY A 18 -7.23 8.75 -14.12
CA GLY A 18 -6.34 7.75 -14.70
C GLY A 18 -4.99 7.62 -13.98
N PRO A 19 -4.05 6.88 -14.59
CA PRO A 19 -2.71 6.67 -14.06
C PRO A 19 -1.96 7.98 -13.82
N THR A 20 -1.19 8.02 -12.75
CA THR A 20 -0.35 9.17 -12.37
C THR A 20 0.63 9.57 -13.47
N LEU A 21 1.07 8.64 -14.31
CA LEU A 21 1.96 8.87 -15.44
C LEU A 21 1.38 9.86 -16.48
N GLU A 22 0.07 10.04 -16.53
CA GLU A 22 -0.57 10.93 -17.52
C GLU A 22 -0.54 12.41 -17.12
N TYR A 23 -0.34 12.73 -15.83
CA TYR A 23 -0.47 14.11 -15.34
C TYR A 23 0.54 14.53 -14.27
N MET A 24 1.39 13.61 -13.78
CA MET A 24 2.43 13.91 -12.79
C MET A 24 3.78 14.12 -13.47
N GLU A 25 4.56 15.10 -12.99
CA GLU A 25 5.91 15.36 -13.48
C GLU A 25 6.85 14.17 -13.15
N GLU A 26 7.77 13.85 -14.06
CA GLU A 26 8.57 12.63 -13.99
C GLU A 26 9.47 12.58 -12.74
N ALA A 27 10.14 13.68 -12.38
CA ALA A 27 11.00 13.70 -11.21
C ALA A 27 10.20 13.60 -9.90
N GLU A 28 9.02 14.21 -9.83
CA GLU A 28 8.08 14.03 -8.72
C GLU A 28 7.56 12.59 -8.61
N LEU A 29 7.12 12.02 -9.73
CA LEU A 29 6.63 10.65 -9.80
C LEU A 29 7.71 9.65 -9.35
N ARG A 30 8.95 9.81 -9.84
CA ARG A 30 10.09 8.98 -9.46
C ARG A 30 10.36 9.03 -7.96
N LYS A 31 10.31 10.22 -7.34
CA LYS A 31 10.50 10.39 -5.89
C LYS A 31 9.40 9.65 -5.11
N ARG A 32 8.14 9.86 -5.46
CA ARG A 32 6.99 9.23 -4.78
C ARG A 32 7.03 7.71 -4.89
N LEU A 33 7.28 7.18 -6.10
CA LEU A 33 7.37 5.74 -6.32
C LEU A 33 8.57 5.11 -5.60
N THR A 34 9.68 5.84 -5.46
CA THR A 34 10.82 5.36 -4.68
C THR A 34 10.48 5.25 -3.20
N VAL A 35 9.80 6.24 -2.62
CA VAL A 35 9.31 6.17 -1.23
C VAL A 35 8.37 4.98 -1.06
N MET A 36 7.40 4.81 -1.97
CA MET A 36 6.47 3.68 -1.93
C MET A 36 7.19 2.34 -2.05
N TRP A 37 8.19 2.23 -2.93
CA TRP A 37 8.99 1.01 -3.08
C TRP A 37 9.74 0.67 -1.78
N VAL A 38 10.42 1.64 -1.16
CA VAL A 38 11.15 1.44 0.11
C VAL A 38 10.20 1.06 1.24
N TYR A 39 9.06 1.74 1.34
CA TYR A 39 8.09 1.47 2.40
C TYR A 39 7.36 0.17 2.19
N LEU A 40 7.11 -0.28 0.96
CA LEU A 40 6.33 -1.49 0.70
C LEU A 40 7.19 -2.72 0.45
N GLU A 41 8.51 -2.62 0.40
CA GLU A 41 9.42 -3.76 0.24
C GLU A 41 9.12 -4.86 1.27
N HIS A 42 8.95 -6.11 0.87
CA HIS A 42 8.58 -7.18 1.80
C HIS A 42 9.09 -8.53 1.29
N GLU A 43 9.18 -9.50 2.19
CA GLU A 43 9.52 -10.88 1.85
C GLU A 43 8.29 -11.63 1.32
N ARG A 44 7.13 -11.36 1.93
CA ARG A 44 5.86 -12.01 1.61
C ARG A 44 4.71 -11.04 1.87
N TYR A 45 3.62 -11.18 1.13
CA TYR A 45 2.37 -10.47 1.39
C TYR A 45 1.18 -11.40 1.33
N GLU A 46 0.13 -11.03 2.05
CA GLU A 46 -1.20 -11.64 1.97
C GLU A 46 -2.22 -10.53 1.80
N LEU A 47 -3.11 -10.64 0.81
CA LEU A 47 -4.23 -9.72 0.67
C LEU A 47 -5.41 -10.27 1.48
N THR A 48 -5.88 -9.49 2.44
CA THR A 48 -7.16 -9.74 3.09
C THR A 48 -8.20 -8.80 2.51
N GLN A 49 -9.23 -9.40 1.94
CA GLN A 49 -10.43 -8.64 1.60
C GLN A 49 -11.17 -8.42 2.92
N GLU A 50 -11.00 -7.23 3.49
CA GLU A 50 -11.77 -6.82 4.65
C GLU A 50 -13.20 -6.60 4.17
N THR A 51 -14.10 -7.55 4.45
CA THR A 51 -15.54 -7.38 4.30
C THR A 51 -16.02 -6.35 5.34
N GLY A 52 -15.64 -5.08 5.19
CA GLY A 52 -15.84 -4.06 6.22
C GLY A 52 -15.07 -2.75 6.07
N LEU A 53 -14.07 -2.65 5.18
CA LEU A 53 -13.57 -1.34 4.74
C LEU A 53 -14.60 -0.72 3.79
N ALA A 54 -15.71 -0.26 4.36
CA ALA A 54 -16.78 0.40 3.65
C ALA A 54 -16.29 1.76 3.13
N VAL A 55 -15.70 1.74 1.93
CA VAL A 55 -15.67 2.91 1.04
C VAL A 55 -16.42 2.58 -0.26
N SER A 56 -17.46 1.76 -0.19
CA SER A 56 -18.49 1.77 -1.23
C SER A 56 -19.35 3.02 -1.03
N ASP A 57 -18.80 4.22 -1.30
CA ASP A 57 -19.54 5.49 -1.18
C ASP A 57 -20.53 5.72 -2.35
N GLY A 58 -20.78 4.71 -3.18
CA GLY A 58 -21.49 4.84 -4.46
C GLY A 58 -20.57 5.23 -5.62
N GLY A 59 -19.35 5.70 -5.37
CA GLY A 59 -18.32 6.07 -6.34
C GLY A 59 -17.35 4.95 -6.74
N GLY A 60 -17.63 3.70 -6.36
CA GLY A 60 -16.89 2.51 -6.81
C GLY A 60 -15.53 2.27 -6.15
N ARG A 61 -15.13 3.03 -5.11
CA ARG A 61 -13.87 2.78 -4.40
C ARG A 61 -13.91 1.46 -3.63
N GLN A 62 -12.76 0.79 -3.49
CA GLN A 62 -12.64 -0.46 -2.76
C GLN A 62 -11.45 -0.42 -1.80
N GLY A 63 -11.70 -0.64 -0.51
CA GLY A 63 -10.64 -0.83 0.47
C GLY A 63 -10.16 -2.28 0.48
N VAL A 64 -8.85 -2.49 0.52
CA VAL A 64 -8.23 -3.81 0.76
C VAL A 64 -7.12 -3.67 1.80
N MET A 65 -6.88 -4.70 2.60
CA MET A 65 -5.71 -4.74 3.48
C MET A 65 -4.67 -5.70 2.92
N ALA A 66 -3.41 -5.30 3.01
CA ALA A 66 -2.28 -6.17 2.77
C ALA A 66 -1.56 -6.42 4.08
N ARG A 67 -1.42 -7.69 4.47
CA ARG A 67 -0.47 -8.11 5.49
C ARG A 67 0.90 -8.28 4.85
N LEU A 68 1.86 -7.44 5.25
CA LEU A 68 3.23 -7.47 4.77
C LEU A 68 4.13 -8.14 5.80
N TYR A 69 4.97 -9.06 5.35
CA TYR A 69 5.95 -9.78 6.15
C TYR A 69 7.35 -9.29 5.81
N ARG A 70 8.09 -8.77 6.80
CA ARG A 70 9.45 -8.24 6.61
C ARG A 70 10.27 -8.42 7.87
N ASN A 71 11.47 -8.99 7.80
CA ASN A 71 12.39 -9.15 8.92
C ASN A 71 11.74 -9.79 10.16
N GLY A 72 10.83 -10.76 9.96
CA GLY A 72 10.07 -11.40 11.04
C GLY A 72 8.88 -10.60 11.59
N CYS A 73 8.54 -9.47 10.98
CA CYS A 73 7.44 -8.60 11.39
C CYS A 73 6.24 -8.73 10.46
N ILE A 74 5.06 -8.39 10.99
CA ILE A 74 3.81 -8.38 10.24
C ILE A 74 3.16 -7.00 10.39
N SER A 75 2.92 -6.31 9.29
CA SER A 75 2.20 -5.03 9.25
C SER A 75 0.94 -5.17 8.40
N SER A 76 -0.21 -4.74 8.91
CA SER A 76 -1.46 -4.65 8.14
C SER A 76 -1.59 -3.26 7.55
N VAL A 77 -1.58 -3.16 6.22
CA VAL A 77 -1.50 -1.89 5.49
C VAL A 77 -2.78 -1.72 4.67
N PRO A 78 -3.55 -0.64 4.87
CA PRO A 78 -4.74 -0.38 4.08
C PRO A 78 -4.37 0.24 2.74
N PHE A 79 -5.03 -0.25 1.69
CA PHE A 79 -4.97 0.25 0.33
C PHE A 79 -6.38 0.68 -0.08
N THR A 80 -6.46 1.82 -0.75
CA THR A 80 -7.69 2.26 -1.44
C THR A 80 -7.51 2.08 -2.93
N LEU A 81 -8.42 1.33 -3.54
CA LEU A 81 -8.49 1.10 -4.97
C LEU A 81 -9.63 1.89 -5.59
N VAL A 82 -9.45 2.33 -6.84
CA VAL A 82 -10.49 2.97 -7.65
C VAL A 82 -10.62 2.30 -9.01
N PRO A 83 -11.84 2.16 -9.56
CA PRO A 83 -12.04 1.58 -10.86
C PRO A 83 -11.72 2.64 -11.91
N TRP A 84 -10.97 2.25 -12.93
CA TRP A 84 -10.65 3.08 -14.07
C TRP A 84 -10.51 2.21 -15.31
N SER A 85 -11.25 2.52 -16.37
CA SER A 85 -11.19 1.82 -17.67
C SER A 85 -11.20 0.27 -17.58
N GLY A 86 -12.02 -0.30 -16.70
CA GLY A 86 -12.16 -1.75 -16.52
C GLY A 86 -11.08 -2.43 -15.68
N ARG A 87 -10.17 -1.67 -15.08
CA ARG A 87 -9.14 -2.16 -14.13
C ARG A 87 -9.18 -1.37 -12.81
N TRP A 88 -8.47 -1.86 -11.81
CA TRP A 88 -8.30 -1.17 -10.52
C TRP A 88 -6.96 -0.45 -10.48
N LEU A 89 -6.99 0.79 -10.00
CA LEU A 89 -5.79 1.59 -9.69
C LEU A 89 -5.68 1.76 -8.18
N VAL A 90 -4.45 1.74 -7.68
CA VAL A 90 -4.13 2.14 -6.30
C VAL A 90 -4.23 3.66 -6.24
N ASN A 91 -5.19 4.15 -5.46
CA ASN A 91 -5.43 5.56 -5.23
C ASN A 91 -4.75 6.07 -3.97
N ASP A 92 -4.71 5.25 -2.92
CA ASP A 92 -4.12 5.64 -1.65
C ASP A 92 -3.56 4.43 -0.87
N ILE A 93 -2.52 4.67 -0.07
CA ILE A 93 -1.97 3.73 0.90
C ILE A 93 -1.62 4.50 2.16
N ASP A 94 -2.05 3.99 3.32
CA ASP A 94 -1.57 4.51 4.59
C ASP A 94 -0.18 3.95 4.92
N LEU A 95 0.87 4.68 4.53
CA LEU A 95 2.25 4.30 4.81
C LEU A 95 2.60 4.33 6.30
N SER A 96 1.81 5.01 7.14
CA SER A 96 2.06 5.03 8.59
C SER A 96 1.81 3.65 9.22
N ALA A 97 0.89 2.88 8.65
CA ALA A 97 0.57 1.51 9.07
C ALA A 97 1.67 0.50 8.75
N VAL A 98 2.58 0.83 7.81
CA VAL A 98 3.68 -0.07 7.43
C VAL A 98 4.78 -0.10 8.50
N GLY A 99 4.95 1.00 9.24
CA GLY A 99 6.09 1.23 10.14
C GLY A 99 7.31 1.83 9.43
N ASN A 100 8.33 2.21 10.19
CA ASN A 100 9.55 2.78 9.62
C ASN A 100 10.46 1.64 9.09
N PRO A 101 10.77 1.61 7.78
CA PRO A 101 11.55 0.54 7.17
C PRO A 101 12.99 0.43 7.71
N ALA A 102 13.53 1.51 8.29
CA ALA A 102 14.87 1.54 8.88
C ALA A 102 14.89 1.12 10.38
N ARG A 103 13.72 0.85 10.99
CA ARG A 103 13.63 0.43 12.39
C ARG A 103 13.31 -1.05 12.50
N SER A 104 13.94 -1.70 13.48
CA SER A 104 13.47 -3.00 13.95
C SER A 104 12.05 -2.87 14.47
N CYS A 105 11.25 -3.91 14.27
CA CYS A 105 9.86 -3.88 14.69
C CYS A 105 9.76 -3.83 16.22
N PRO A 106 8.70 -3.21 16.74
CA PRO A 106 8.43 -3.30 18.16
C PRO A 106 8.26 -4.78 18.51
N THR A 107 9.14 -5.29 19.37
CA THR A 107 8.91 -6.56 20.05
C THR A 107 7.58 -6.39 20.77
N VAL A 108 6.51 -7.05 20.31
CA VAL A 108 5.27 -7.12 21.09
C VAL A 108 5.69 -7.73 22.43
N PRO A 109 5.61 -7.00 23.56
CA PRO A 109 5.84 -7.61 24.85
C PRO A 109 4.83 -8.75 24.95
N ALA A 110 5.29 -9.97 25.24
CA ALA A 110 4.39 -11.10 25.48
C ALA A 110 3.33 -10.62 26.48
N GLN A 111 2.07 -10.57 26.04
CA GLN A 111 0.95 -10.22 26.89
C GLN A 111 1.05 -11.14 28.12
N PRO A 112 1.22 -10.60 29.35
CA PRO A 112 1.26 -11.46 30.53
C PRO A 112 -0.03 -12.28 30.54
N PRO A 113 0.02 -13.58 30.88
CA PRO A 113 -1.19 -14.38 30.97
C PRO A 113 -2.16 -13.64 31.91
N GLY A 114 -3.32 -13.26 31.38
CA GLY A 114 -4.34 -12.56 32.14
C GLY A 114 -4.65 -13.35 33.39
N GLY A 115 -4.29 -12.79 34.55
CA GLY A 115 -4.71 -13.28 35.85
C GLY A 115 -6.12 -12.78 36.14
N GLY A 116 -6.98 -13.69 36.61
CA GLY A 116 -8.35 -13.43 37.06
C GLY A 116 -9.12 -14.73 37.16
#